data_AF-A0A8J7U3Z5-F1
#
_entry.id   AF-A0A8J7U3Z5-F1
#
_cell.length_a   1.000
_cell.length_b   1.000
_cell.length_c   1.000
_cell.angle_alpha   90.00
_cell.angle_beta   90.00
_cell.angle_gamma   90.00
#
_symmetry.space_group_name_H-M   'P 1'
#
loop_
_entity.id
_entity.type
_entity.pdbx_description
1 polymer ?
#
loop_
_entity_poly.entity_id
_entity_poly.type
_entity_poly.pdbx_seq_one_letter_code
_entity_poly.pdbx_strand_id
1 'polypeptide(L)'
;MNMGIGAVRHIIAVHSAKGGVGKSTLTVNLAIALSQKGFRVGVMDTDIHGPSMALMLGDSSRPPLVDDRKDAVEPIQAHGISFVSMGNLTDERVPLIWRGAMVHGMIQKFTNHVHWGELDYLLLDMPPGTGDAVLTIGQLLPISAAVVVTTPQGLSLTDTRRGLHAFKQLEIPVLGLVENMSWFVCDGCDDLRYLFGDAGGKALAKELDLPLLAQVPIEGTVCEAGDDGTPMMIAFPESHSAVAVRQAADRILAELEQSGQIAVFRFDWREMGFNERETEPPKIVPADERVLVQAVWQVSSDELGVQWHDGVRDILSVRKLRQNCPCAVCVDEITGERTLQQDRVPADIRLKQVSSVGRYALGLVFSDGHDSGIFRYDRLRELARKPSSV
;
A
#
# COMPACT_ATOMS: atom_id res chain seq x y z
N MET A 1 -11.53 17.48 7.10
CA MET A 1 -10.61 16.98 6.05
C MET A 1 -10.08 15.65 6.54
N ASN A 2 -10.14 14.61 5.71
CA ASN A 2 -9.67 13.27 6.09
C ASN A 2 -8.15 13.27 6.08
N MET A 3 -7.56 13.07 7.25
CA MET A 3 -6.11 13.01 7.44
C MET A 3 -5.63 11.58 7.19
N GLY A 4 -4.51 11.45 6.48
CA GLY A 4 -3.88 10.16 6.24
C GLY A 4 -4.45 9.34 5.08
N ILE A 5 -4.11 8.05 5.05
CA ILE A 5 -4.51 7.11 3.97
C ILE A 5 -5.93 6.55 4.13
N GLY A 6 -6.68 6.96 5.16
CA GLY A 6 -7.98 6.36 5.51
C GLY A 6 -9.12 6.63 4.52
N ALA A 7 -8.92 7.46 3.50
CA ALA A 7 -9.87 7.74 2.42
C ALA A 7 -9.37 7.26 1.04
N VAL A 8 -8.31 6.44 1.02
CA VAL A 8 -7.79 5.81 -0.19
C VAL A 8 -8.53 4.51 -0.46
N ARG A 9 -9.10 4.35 -1.66
CA ARG A 9 -9.87 3.15 -2.04
C ARG A 9 -8.98 1.93 -2.27
N HIS A 10 -7.88 2.09 -3.01
CA HIS A 10 -6.93 1.01 -3.30
C HIS A 10 -5.48 1.46 -3.14
N ILE A 11 -4.68 0.63 -2.46
CA ILE A 11 -3.24 0.83 -2.34
C ILE A 11 -2.53 -0.26 -3.15
N ILE A 12 -1.78 0.13 -4.17
CA ILE A 12 -1.08 -0.81 -5.05
C ILE A 12 0.42 -0.68 -4.81
N ALA A 13 1.05 -1.74 -4.35
CA ALA A 13 2.50 -1.80 -4.18
C ALA A 13 3.19 -2.09 -5.52
N VAL A 14 4.13 -1.25 -5.93
CA VAL A 14 5.01 -1.49 -7.07
C VAL A 14 6.36 -1.92 -6.51
N HIS A 15 6.77 -3.16 -6.80
CA HIS A 15 7.95 -3.77 -6.19
C HIS A 15 8.90 -4.36 -7.23
N SER A 16 10.19 -4.42 -6.90
CA SER A 16 11.20 -5.14 -7.68
C SER A 16 12.17 -5.88 -6.77
N ALA A 17 12.60 -7.07 -7.18
CA ALA A 17 13.59 -7.81 -6.40
C ALA A 17 15.02 -7.22 -6.48
N LYS A 18 15.24 -6.29 -7.42
CA LYS A 18 16.52 -5.61 -7.62
C LYS A 18 16.34 -4.11 -7.83
N GLY A 19 17.36 -3.36 -7.44
CA GLY A 19 17.52 -1.97 -7.85
C GLY A 19 17.87 -1.87 -9.35
N GLY A 20 17.53 -0.74 -9.97
CA GLY A 20 17.91 -0.44 -11.35
C GLY A 20 17.03 -1.08 -12.44
N VAL A 21 15.94 -1.76 -12.09
CA VAL A 21 14.99 -2.33 -13.08
C VAL A 21 13.99 -1.30 -13.64
N GLY A 22 14.08 -0.03 -13.25
CA GLY A 22 13.15 1.04 -13.64
C GLY A 22 11.80 1.02 -12.91
N LYS A 23 11.76 0.48 -11.68
CA LYS A 23 10.57 0.43 -10.82
C LYS A 23 9.92 1.81 -10.64
N SER A 24 10.68 2.80 -10.15
CA SER A 24 10.17 4.15 -9.87
C SER A 24 9.67 4.87 -11.13
N THR A 25 10.39 4.70 -12.25
CA THR A 25 9.98 5.21 -13.57
C THR A 25 8.63 4.60 -13.99
N LEU A 26 8.46 3.29 -13.80
CA LEU A 26 7.18 2.63 -14.09
C LEU A 26 6.08 3.12 -13.14
N THR A 27 6.35 3.27 -11.84
CA THR A 27 5.37 3.74 -10.84
C THR A 27 4.80 5.11 -11.23
N VAL A 28 5.67 6.08 -11.58
CA VAL A 28 5.25 7.43 -11.97
C VAL A 28 4.40 7.40 -13.25
N ASN A 29 4.88 6.71 -14.29
CA ASN A 29 4.16 6.65 -15.56
C ASN A 29 2.84 5.88 -15.43
N LEU A 30 2.79 4.82 -14.63
CA LEU A 30 1.55 4.11 -14.32
C LEU A 30 0.54 5.00 -13.59
N ALA A 31 1.00 5.82 -12.63
CA ALA A 31 0.15 6.76 -11.92
C ALA A 31 -0.49 7.78 -12.86
N ILE A 32 0.30 8.33 -13.78
CA ILE A 32 -0.18 9.28 -14.80
C ILE A 32 -1.15 8.60 -15.74
N ALA A 33 -0.88 7.35 -16.18
CA ALA A 33 -1.80 6.60 -17.04
C ALA A 33 -3.16 6.34 -16.37
N LEU A 34 -3.19 6.08 -15.06
CA LEU A 34 -4.42 5.96 -14.29
C LEU A 34 -5.13 7.31 -14.12
N SER A 35 -4.39 8.39 -13.87
CA SER A 35 -4.95 9.75 -13.78
C SER A 35 -5.59 10.20 -15.10
N GLN A 36 -4.95 9.90 -16.24
CA GLN A 36 -5.50 10.16 -17.58
C GLN A 36 -6.81 9.42 -17.87
N LYS A 37 -7.11 8.33 -17.14
CA LYS A 37 -8.40 7.61 -17.20
C LYS A 37 -9.48 8.23 -16.31
N GLY A 38 -9.17 9.31 -15.59
CA GLY A 38 -10.10 10.06 -14.73
C GLY A 38 -10.08 9.65 -13.26
N PHE A 39 -9.13 8.81 -12.84
CA PHE A 39 -8.99 8.42 -11.44
C PHE A 39 -8.20 9.45 -10.63
N ARG A 40 -8.51 9.58 -9.35
CA ARG A 40 -7.70 10.36 -8.39
C ARG A 40 -6.56 9.48 -7.91
N VAL A 41 -5.33 9.85 -8.27
CA VAL A 41 -4.15 9.01 -8.06
C VAL A 41 -3.10 9.71 -7.22
N GLY A 42 -2.62 9.00 -6.20
CA GLY A 42 -1.47 9.37 -5.38
C GLY A 42 -0.26 8.47 -5.63
N VAL A 43 0.94 8.99 -5.40
CA VAL A 43 2.19 8.20 -5.38
C VAL A 43 2.96 8.47 -4.09
N MET A 44 3.33 7.40 -3.39
CA MET A 44 4.19 7.47 -2.21
C MET A 44 5.52 6.78 -2.52
N ASP A 45 6.61 7.55 -2.50
CA ASP A 45 7.95 7.01 -2.61
C ASP A 45 8.39 6.43 -1.25
N THR A 46 8.61 5.13 -1.22
CA THR A 46 9.18 4.44 -0.06
C THR A 46 10.56 3.88 -0.35
N ASP A 47 11.15 4.20 -1.52
CA ASP A 47 12.47 3.77 -1.93
C ASP A 47 13.55 4.76 -1.47
N ILE A 48 13.94 4.57 -0.22
CA ILE A 48 14.81 5.49 0.51
C ILE A 48 16.24 5.56 -0.07
N HIS A 49 16.66 4.56 -0.85
CA HIS A 49 18.03 4.47 -1.39
C HIS A 49 18.22 5.22 -2.71
N GLY A 50 17.15 5.64 -3.37
CA GLY A 50 17.21 6.34 -4.64
C GLY A 50 15.96 7.18 -4.88
N PRO A 51 15.74 8.26 -4.09
CA PRO A 51 14.56 9.10 -4.20
C PRO A 51 14.59 9.90 -5.51
N SER A 52 14.25 9.22 -6.61
CA SER A 52 14.32 9.71 -7.98
C SER A 52 13.01 10.34 -8.44
N MET A 53 11.93 10.19 -7.66
CA MET A 53 10.61 10.67 -8.06
C MET A 53 10.48 12.18 -8.15
N ALA A 54 11.03 12.92 -7.18
CA ALA A 54 10.99 14.38 -7.19
C ALA A 54 11.63 14.94 -8.47
N LEU A 55 12.76 14.36 -8.88
CA LEU A 55 13.43 14.67 -10.14
C LEU A 55 12.55 14.30 -11.35
N MET A 56 12.05 13.05 -11.41
CA MET A 56 11.21 12.59 -12.54
C MET A 56 9.92 13.37 -12.73
N LEU A 57 9.37 13.93 -11.64
CA LEU A 57 8.16 14.75 -11.67
C LEU A 57 8.44 16.24 -11.86
N GLY A 58 9.72 16.65 -11.86
CA GLY A 58 10.15 18.03 -12.03
C GLY A 58 9.84 18.94 -10.84
N ASP A 59 9.61 18.36 -9.65
CA ASP A 59 9.26 19.12 -8.44
C ASP A 59 9.94 18.55 -7.18
N SER A 60 11.03 19.23 -6.80
CA SER A 60 11.78 18.99 -5.56
C SER A 60 11.41 19.94 -4.42
N SER A 61 10.27 20.63 -4.51
CA SER A 61 9.79 21.50 -3.43
C SER A 61 9.52 20.69 -2.16
N ARG A 62 9.60 21.33 -1.00
CA ARG A 62 9.16 20.69 0.25
C ARG A 62 7.62 20.68 0.27
N PRO A 63 6.99 19.60 0.75
CA PRO A 63 5.54 19.55 0.88
C PRO A 63 5.04 20.71 1.77
N PRO A 64 3.99 21.44 1.36
CA PRO A 64 3.46 22.55 2.14
C PRO A 64 2.92 22.06 3.49
N LEU A 65 3.23 22.80 4.56
CA LEU A 65 2.72 22.54 5.90
C LEU A 65 1.26 23.02 6.00
N VAL A 66 0.41 22.16 6.52
CA VAL A 66 -1.02 22.42 6.77
C VAL A 66 -1.24 22.86 8.21
N ASP A 67 -0.49 22.28 9.16
CA ASP A 67 -0.53 22.62 10.58
C ASP A 67 0.85 22.42 11.22
N ASP A 68 1.54 23.53 11.51
CA ASP A 68 2.86 23.57 12.16
C ASP A 68 2.88 22.87 13.52
N ARG A 69 1.73 22.71 14.20
CA ARG A 69 1.66 22.06 15.52
C ARG A 69 1.50 20.54 15.43
N LYS A 70 1.14 20.00 14.26
CA LYS A 70 0.89 18.56 14.03
C LYS A 70 1.80 17.94 12.98
N ASP A 71 2.79 18.68 12.48
CA ASP A 71 3.68 18.26 11.40
C ASP A 71 2.92 17.72 10.16
N ALA A 72 1.71 18.22 9.93
CA ALA A 72 0.84 17.78 8.84
C ALA A 72 1.22 18.49 7.53
N VAL A 73 1.32 17.73 6.44
CA VAL A 73 1.68 18.23 5.11
C VAL A 73 0.64 17.88 4.05
N GLU A 74 0.56 18.71 3.03
CA GLU A 74 -0.19 18.43 1.81
C GLU A 74 0.73 17.77 0.77
N PRO A 75 0.23 16.76 0.02
CA PRO A 75 1.02 16.14 -1.05
C PRO A 75 1.23 17.14 -2.20
N ILE A 76 2.40 17.05 -2.82
CA ILE A 76 2.77 17.89 -3.97
C ILE A 76 1.95 17.45 -5.18
N GLN A 77 1.49 18.40 -5.99
CA GLN A 77 0.73 18.11 -7.21
C GLN A 77 1.63 18.28 -8.43
N ALA A 78 1.75 17.23 -9.25
CA ALA A 78 2.49 17.29 -10.51
C ALA A 78 1.81 16.39 -11.55
N HIS A 79 1.74 16.85 -12.80
CA HIS A 79 1.27 16.04 -13.94
C HIS A 79 -0.09 15.34 -13.73
N GLY A 80 -1.00 15.95 -12.96
CA GLY A 80 -2.33 15.40 -12.64
C GLY A 80 -2.36 14.31 -11.56
N ILE A 81 -1.25 14.12 -10.82
CA ILE A 81 -1.17 13.21 -9.68
C ILE A 81 -0.71 13.95 -8.41
N SER A 82 -1.08 13.41 -7.26
CA SER A 82 -0.55 13.83 -5.96
C SER A 82 0.64 12.94 -5.61
N PHE A 83 1.73 13.49 -5.06
CA PHE A 83 2.85 12.67 -4.64
C PHE A 83 3.53 13.18 -3.38
N VAL A 84 4.20 12.25 -2.69
CA VAL A 84 5.15 12.56 -1.64
C VAL A 84 6.36 11.68 -1.83
N SER A 85 7.55 12.27 -1.89
CA SER A 85 8.80 11.53 -1.90
C SER A 85 9.71 11.89 -0.72
N MET A 86 10.56 10.93 -0.34
CA MET A 86 11.63 11.16 0.60
C MET A 86 12.58 12.27 0.16
N GLY A 87 12.82 12.41 -1.16
CA GLY A 87 13.62 13.50 -1.72
C GLY A 87 13.06 14.89 -1.37
N ASN A 88 11.73 15.00 -1.19
CA ASN A 88 11.09 16.26 -0.81
C ASN A 88 11.16 16.55 0.70
N LEU A 89 11.42 15.54 1.55
CA LEU A 89 11.41 15.68 3.02
C LEU A 89 12.81 15.77 3.65
N THR A 90 13.86 15.36 2.96
CA THR A 90 15.23 15.34 3.50
C THR A 90 16.15 16.29 2.74
N ASP A 91 16.99 17.05 3.45
CA ASP A 91 18.11 17.76 2.81
C ASP A 91 19.16 16.73 2.37
N GLU A 92 19.45 16.65 1.07
CA GLU A 92 20.22 15.62 0.32
C GLU A 92 21.67 15.31 0.79
N ARG A 93 22.10 15.68 2.00
CA ARG A 93 23.53 15.70 2.36
C ARG A 93 24.02 14.59 3.29
N VAL A 94 23.17 13.66 3.74
CA VAL A 94 23.61 12.58 4.64
C VAL A 94 23.08 11.22 4.15
N PRO A 95 23.95 10.26 3.81
CA PRO A 95 23.53 8.87 3.62
C PRO A 95 23.01 8.34 4.95
N LEU A 96 21.69 8.26 5.09
CA LEU A 96 21.06 7.74 6.28
C LEU A 96 21.08 6.20 6.23
N ILE A 97 21.65 5.56 7.26
CA ILE A 97 21.57 4.10 7.42
C ILE A 97 20.23 3.79 8.09
N TRP A 98 19.24 3.39 7.29
CA TRP A 98 17.89 3.14 7.79
C TRP A 98 17.80 1.77 8.48
N ARG A 99 17.45 1.79 9.77
CA ARG A 99 17.04 0.60 10.53
C ARG A 99 15.51 0.51 10.53
N GLY A 100 14.94 -0.68 10.69
CA GLY A 100 13.49 -0.94 10.62
C GLY A 100 12.62 0.06 11.40
N ALA A 101 13.03 0.45 12.61
CA ALA A 101 12.34 1.45 13.43
C ALA A 101 12.20 2.84 12.76
N MET A 102 13.17 3.26 11.94
CA MET A 102 13.08 4.53 11.20
C MET A 102 12.15 4.41 9.99
N VAL A 103 12.13 3.26 9.30
CA VAL A 103 11.16 2.97 8.22
C VAL A 103 9.74 3.00 8.79
N HIS A 104 9.52 2.39 9.94
CA HIS A 104 8.25 2.44 10.65
C HIS A 104 7.82 3.88 10.92
N GLY A 105 8.67 4.70 11.55
CA GLY A 105 8.35 6.10 11.86
C GLY A 105 8.05 6.94 10.61
N MET A 106 8.76 6.71 9.52
CA MET A 106 8.53 7.37 8.23
C MET A 106 7.18 6.98 7.63
N ILE A 107 6.87 5.69 7.58
CA ILE A 107 5.58 5.20 7.07
C ILE A 107 4.45 5.76 7.92
N GLN A 108 4.57 5.75 9.25
CA GLN A 108 3.60 6.39 10.15
C GLN A 108 3.43 7.88 9.85
N LYS A 109 4.52 8.60 9.52
CA LYS A 109 4.43 10.00 9.11
C LYS A 109 3.66 10.17 7.80
N PHE A 110 3.94 9.35 6.79
CA PHE A 110 3.23 9.40 5.52
C PHE A 110 1.77 8.97 5.60
N THR A 111 1.45 8.03 6.51
CA THR A 111 0.08 7.53 6.67
C THR A 111 -0.77 8.41 7.53
N ASN A 112 -0.21 9.12 8.50
CA ASN A 112 -1.00 9.83 9.52
C ASN A 112 -0.85 11.36 9.41
N HIS A 113 0.22 11.86 8.80
CA HIS A 113 0.50 13.31 8.72
C HIS A 113 0.47 13.86 7.29
N VAL A 114 0.11 13.06 6.28
CA VAL A 114 -0.12 13.56 4.92
C VAL A 114 -1.62 13.65 4.65
N HIS A 115 -2.08 14.79 4.14
CA HIS A 115 -3.45 15.01 3.71
C HIS A 115 -3.65 14.54 2.26
N TRP A 116 -3.74 13.22 2.05
CA TRP A 116 -3.97 12.63 0.72
C TRP A 116 -5.33 13.00 0.10
N GLY A 117 -6.31 13.37 0.93
CA GLY A 117 -7.69 13.57 0.48
C GLY A 117 -8.35 12.25 0.07
N GLU A 118 -9.30 12.32 -0.86
CA GLU A 118 -9.94 11.12 -1.43
C GLU A 118 -9.20 10.67 -2.68
N LEU A 119 -8.63 9.47 -2.65
CA LEU A 119 -7.93 8.86 -3.78
C LEU A 119 -8.59 7.54 -4.16
N ASP A 120 -8.68 7.29 -5.47
CA ASP A 120 -9.10 5.99 -5.99
C ASP A 120 -7.94 5.00 -5.94
N TYR A 121 -6.71 5.47 -6.22
CA TYR A 121 -5.49 4.66 -6.18
C TYR A 121 -4.33 5.40 -5.51
N LEU A 122 -3.61 4.72 -4.63
CA LEU A 122 -2.32 5.14 -4.12
C LEU A 122 -1.26 4.11 -4.52
N LEU A 123 -0.32 4.51 -5.37
CA LEU A 123 0.80 3.68 -5.78
C LEU A 123 1.95 3.84 -4.79
N LEU A 124 2.41 2.73 -4.21
CA LEU A 124 3.57 2.70 -3.32
C LEU A 124 4.79 2.22 -4.10
N ASP A 125 5.80 3.06 -4.24
CA ASP A 125 7.08 2.63 -4.81
C ASP A 125 7.92 1.98 -3.72
N MET A 126 7.85 0.66 -3.65
CA MET A 126 8.46 -0.14 -2.60
C MET A 126 9.98 -0.14 -2.73
N PRO A 127 10.75 -0.22 -1.63
CA PRO A 127 12.18 -0.46 -1.74
C PRO A 127 12.46 -1.80 -2.45
N PRO A 128 13.61 -1.93 -3.15
CA PRO A 128 13.93 -3.16 -3.86
C PRO A 128 14.35 -4.29 -2.90
N GLY A 129 14.25 -5.52 -3.37
CA GLY A 129 14.74 -6.71 -2.66
C GLY A 129 13.75 -7.31 -1.66
N THR A 130 14.21 -8.23 -0.82
CA THR A 130 13.33 -8.99 0.09
C THR A 130 13.62 -8.68 1.56
N GLY A 131 14.21 -7.51 1.83
CA GLY A 131 14.65 -7.12 3.18
C GLY A 131 13.49 -6.71 4.09
N ASP A 132 13.84 -6.44 5.35
CA ASP A 132 12.88 -6.11 6.42
C ASP A 132 11.99 -4.90 6.10
N ALA A 133 12.46 -3.97 5.26
CA ALA A 133 11.69 -2.80 4.86
C ALA A 133 10.41 -3.17 4.10
N VAL A 134 10.47 -4.14 3.17
CA VAL A 134 9.29 -4.62 2.41
C VAL A 134 8.27 -5.26 3.34
N LEU A 135 8.73 -6.08 4.29
CA LEU A 135 7.88 -6.71 5.29
C LEU A 135 7.25 -5.68 6.23
N THR A 136 8.03 -4.71 6.69
CA THR A 136 7.57 -3.62 7.57
C THR A 136 6.47 -2.81 6.88
N ILE A 137 6.71 -2.37 5.64
CA ILE A 137 5.73 -1.60 4.86
C ILE A 137 4.46 -2.41 4.64
N GLY A 138 4.59 -3.69 4.25
CA GLY A 138 3.45 -4.56 4.02
C GLY A 138 2.63 -4.92 5.26
N GLN A 139 3.23 -4.85 6.46
CA GLN A 139 2.52 -5.06 7.73
C GLN A 139 1.81 -3.81 8.23
N LEU A 140 2.37 -2.63 7.94
CA LEU A 140 1.84 -1.34 8.39
C LEU A 140 0.77 -0.79 7.46
N LEU A 141 0.86 -1.08 6.16
CA LEU A 141 -0.04 -0.52 5.16
C LEU A 141 -1.09 -1.53 4.70
N PRO A 142 -2.34 -1.08 4.50
CA PRO A 142 -3.41 -1.91 3.99
C PRO A 142 -3.29 -2.11 2.46
N ILE A 143 -2.21 -2.76 2.02
CA ILE A 143 -1.90 -2.95 0.59
C ILE A 143 -2.98 -3.84 -0.02
N SER A 144 -3.64 -3.32 -1.07
CA SER A 144 -4.67 -4.05 -1.81
C SER A 144 -4.06 -5.11 -2.70
N ALA A 145 -3.02 -4.77 -3.45
CA ALA A 145 -2.33 -5.73 -4.30
C ALA A 145 -0.92 -5.25 -4.64
N ALA A 146 -0.12 -6.13 -5.23
CA ALA A 146 1.23 -5.84 -5.69
C ALA A 146 1.39 -6.04 -7.21
N VAL A 147 2.18 -5.18 -7.82
CA VAL A 147 2.70 -5.29 -9.19
C VAL A 147 4.20 -5.47 -9.09
N VAL A 148 4.73 -6.48 -9.77
CA VAL A 148 6.15 -6.83 -9.69
C VAL A 148 6.87 -6.47 -10.99
N VAL A 149 7.90 -5.64 -10.86
CA VAL A 149 8.73 -5.18 -11.97
C VAL A 149 10.00 -6.02 -12.03
N THR A 150 10.30 -6.53 -13.22
CA THR A 150 11.50 -7.33 -13.49
C THR A 150 12.12 -6.96 -14.83
N THR A 151 13.25 -7.57 -15.16
CA THR A 151 13.91 -7.48 -16.47
C THR A 151 14.12 -8.87 -17.05
N PRO A 152 14.29 -9.05 -18.37
CA PRO A 152 14.46 -10.38 -18.99
C PRO A 152 15.69 -11.17 -18.51
N GLN A 153 16.61 -10.50 -17.82
CA GLN A 153 17.89 -11.05 -17.37
C GLN A 153 17.68 -12.17 -16.34
N GLY A 154 18.27 -13.35 -16.57
CA GLY A 154 18.08 -14.53 -15.71
C GLY A 154 18.37 -14.32 -14.22
N LEU A 155 19.33 -13.46 -13.88
CA LEU A 155 19.61 -13.14 -12.48
C LEU A 155 18.49 -12.28 -11.85
N SER A 156 17.87 -11.38 -12.61
CA SER A 156 16.71 -10.59 -12.17
C SER A 156 15.48 -11.49 -11.93
N LEU A 157 15.26 -12.46 -12.82
CA LEU A 157 14.16 -13.43 -12.69
C LEU A 157 14.30 -14.31 -11.45
N THR A 158 15.51 -14.78 -11.14
CA THR A 158 15.78 -15.61 -9.96
C THR A 158 15.47 -14.87 -8.67
N ASP A 159 15.84 -13.60 -8.59
CA ASP A 159 15.56 -12.77 -7.42
C ASP A 159 14.08 -12.39 -7.34
N THR A 160 13.44 -12.16 -8.49
CA THR A 160 11.98 -11.91 -8.57
C THR A 160 11.19 -13.08 -7.98
N ARG A 161 11.58 -14.32 -8.31
CA ARG A 161 10.99 -15.54 -7.72
C ARG A 161 11.09 -15.56 -6.19
N ARG A 162 12.21 -15.12 -5.63
CA ARG A 162 12.40 -15.02 -4.18
C ARG A 162 11.59 -13.87 -3.57
N GLY A 163 11.53 -12.72 -4.24
CA GLY A 163 10.77 -11.55 -3.79
C GLY A 163 9.27 -11.79 -3.66
N LEU A 164 8.70 -12.58 -4.56
CA LEU A 164 7.28 -12.96 -4.49
C LEU A 164 6.92 -13.75 -3.22
N HIS A 165 7.88 -14.41 -2.58
CA HIS A 165 7.65 -15.11 -1.32
C HIS A 165 7.24 -14.14 -0.20
N ALA A 166 7.77 -12.92 -0.19
CA ALA A 166 7.43 -11.91 0.82
C ALA A 166 5.95 -11.52 0.74
N PHE A 167 5.42 -11.27 -0.48
CA PHE A 167 3.99 -10.97 -0.66
C PHE A 167 3.09 -12.13 -0.29
N LYS A 168 3.53 -13.38 -0.56
CA LYS A 168 2.82 -14.58 -0.13
C LYS A 168 2.73 -14.67 1.40
N GLN A 169 3.82 -14.36 2.12
CA GLN A 169 3.83 -14.34 3.59
C GLN A 169 2.95 -13.24 4.18
N LEU A 170 2.83 -12.11 3.48
CA LEU A 170 1.98 -10.98 3.85
C LEU A 170 0.53 -11.14 3.40
N GLU A 171 0.20 -12.25 2.71
CA GLU A 171 -1.12 -12.50 2.12
C GLU A 171 -1.59 -11.38 1.17
N ILE A 172 -0.64 -10.69 0.52
CA ILE A 172 -0.91 -9.64 -0.46
C ILE A 172 -1.00 -10.29 -1.85
N PRO A 173 -2.11 -10.12 -2.58
CA PRO A 173 -2.25 -10.67 -3.93
C PRO A 173 -1.32 -9.94 -4.90
N VAL A 174 -0.67 -10.70 -5.79
CA VAL A 174 0.16 -10.16 -6.86
C VAL A 174 -0.66 -10.16 -8.14
N LEU A 175 -0.94 -8.97 -8.69
CA LEU A 175 -1.76 -8.80 -9.90
C LEU A 175 -1.04 -9.29 -11.16
N GLY A 176 0.29 -9.25 -11.14
CA GLY A 176 1.08 -9.73 -12.25
C GLY A 176 2.47 -9.10 -12.32
N LEU A 177 3.16 -9.43 -13.40
CA LEU A 177 4.51 -8.99 -13.69
C LEU A 177 4.53 -7.95 -14.80
N VAL A 178 5.34 -6.91 -14.65
CA VAL A 178 5.76 -6.03 -15.73
C VAL A 178 7.22 -6.34 -16.04
N GLU A 179 7.48 -6.76 -17.27
CA GLU A 179 8.84 -6.94 -17.76
C GLU A 179 9.32 -5.62 -18.37
N ASN A 180 10.17 -4.90 -17.66
CA ASN A 180 10.78 -3.68 -18.15
C ASN A 180 12.07 -3.99 -18.93
N MET A 181 12.48 -3.05 -19.78
CA MET A 181 13.67 -3.18 -20.63
C MET A 181 13.64 -4.45 -21.50
N SER A 182 12.46 -4.79 -22.04
CA SER A 182 12.23 -6.06 -22.73
C SER A 182 12.94 -6.18 -24.07
N TRP A 183 12.95 -5.08 -24.83
CA TRP A 183 13.60 -4.98 -26.15
C TRP A 183 13.93 -3.51 -26.42
N PHE A 184 14.76 -3.23 -27.41
CA PHE A 184 15.22 -1.89 -27.74
C PHE A 184 14.52 -1.35 -29.00
N VAL A 185 13.92 -0.16 -28.91
CA VAL A 185 13.39 0.57 -30.06
C VAL A 185 14.54 1.35 -30.70
N CYS A 186 14.84 1.04 -31.95
CA CYS A 186 15.82 1.77 -32.75
C CYS A 186 15.11 2.84 -33.59
N ASP A 187 15.65 4.06 -33.58
CA ASP A 187 15.21 5.10 -34.51
C ASP A 187 15.53 4.71 -35.95
N GLY A 188 14.48 4.42 -36.72
CA GLY A 188 14.61 4.05 -38.14
C GLY A 188 14.96 2.59 -38.41
N CYS A 189 14.84 1.69 -37.43
CA CYS A 189 14.86 0.24 -37.69
C CYS A 189 13.48 -0.38 -37.41
N ASP A 190 13.06 -1.35 -38.22
CA ASP A 190 11.82 -2.12 -37.99
C ASP A 190 12.04 -3.41 -37.17
N ASP A 191 13.30 -3.78 -36.91
CA ASP A 191 13.65 -5.03 -36.23
C ASP A 191 13.61 -4.89 -34.70
N LEU A 192 12.89 -5.81 -34.03
CA LEU A 192 12.90 -5.97 -32.58
C LEU A 192 14.26 -6.49 -32.11
N ARG A 193 14.94 -5.74 -31.23
CA ARG A 193 16.23 -6.15 -30.66
C ARG A 193 16.12 -6.48 -29.18
N TYR A 194 16.28 -7.75 -28.84
CA TYR A 194 16.25 -8.23 -27.46
C TYR A 194 17.64 -8.19 -26.83
N LEU A 195 17.97 -7.10 -26.14
CA LEU A 195 19.29 -6.91 -25.53
C LEU A 195 19.58 -7.93 -24.41
N PHE A 196 18.54 -8.43 -23.75
CA PHE A 196 18.65 -9.28 -22.56
C PHE A 196 17.92 -10.63 -22.70
N GLY A 197 17.48 -10.99 -23.91
CA GLY A 197 16.60 -12.12 -24.19
C GLY A 197 15.12 -11.72 -24.32
N ASP A 198 14.31 -12.59 -24.91
CA ASP A 198 12.95 -12.30 -25.42
C ASP A 198 11.80 -12.95 -24.64
N ALA A 199 12.12 -13.89 -23.74
CA ALA A 199 11.13 -14.74 -23.09
C ALA A 199 11.26 -14.84 -21.56
N GLY A 200 12.18 -14.11 -20.93
CA GLY A 200 12.51 -14.28 -19.52
C GLY A 200 11.33 -14.10 -18.55
N GLY A 201 10.74 -12.91 -18.55
CA GLY A 201 9.57 -12.54 -17.74
C GLY A 201 8.30 -13.23 -18.20
N LYS A 202 8.12 -13.48 -19.51
CA LYS A 202 7.03 -14.33 -20.04
C LYS A 202 7.06 -15.74 -19.45
N ALA A 203 8.23 -16.37 -19.45
CA ALA A 203 8.43 -17.71 -18.91
C ALA A 203 8.20 -17.72 -17.40
N LEU A 204 8.71 -16.72 -16.67
CA LEU A 204 8.52 -16.59 -15.23
C LEU A 204 7.05 -16.37 -14.86
N ALA A 205 6.32 -15.52 -15.59
CA ALA A 205 4.89 -15.29 -15.40
C ALA A 205 4.10 -16.61 -15.56
N LYS A 206 4.40 -17.37 -16.60
CA LYS A 206 3.78 -18.68 -16.84
C LYS A 206 4.14 -19.72 -15.76
N GLU A 207 5.40 -19.76 -15.32
CA GLU A 207 5.86 -20.67 -14.26
C GLU A 207 5.12 -20.41 -12.93
N LEU A 208 4.86 -19.15 -12.63
CA LEU A 208 4.28 -18.72 -11.36
C LEU A 208 2.76 -18.55 -11.41
N ASP A 209 2.14 -18.87 -12.54
CA ASP A 209 0.70 -18.69 -12.78
C ASP A 209 0.24 -17.25 -12.51
N LEU A 210 1.05 -16.28 -12.97
CA LEU A 210 0.78 -14.85 -12.84
C LEU A 210 0.56 -14.20 -14.21
N PRO A 211 -0.35 -13.22 -14.34
CA PRO A 211 -0.49 -12.44 -15.55
C PRO A 211 0.79 -11.67 -15.89
N LEU A 212 1.17 -11.65 -17.17
CA LEU A 212 2.12 -10.66 -17.68
C LEU A 212 1.34 -9.40 -18.05
N LEU A 213 1.51 -8.33 -17.28
CA LEU A 213 0.76 -7.09 -17.42
C LEU A 213 1.23 -6.28 -18.64
N ALA A 214 2.55 -6.18 -18.82
CA ALA A 214 3.14 -5.53 -19.99
C ALA A 214 4.61 -5.94 -20.19
N GLN A 215 5.10 -5.70 -21.40
CA GLN A 215 6.52 -5.65 -21.73
C GLN A 215 6.85 -4.23 -22.17
N VAL A 216 7.70 -3.54 -21.42
CA VAL A 216 8.07 -2.15 -21.67
C VAL A 216 9.45 -2.13 -22.34
N PRO A 217 9.59 -1.56 -23.55
CA PRO A 217 10.87 -1.48 -24.23
C PRO A 217 11.80 -0.43 -23.62
N ILE A 218 13.04 -0.42 -24.10
CA ILE A 218 13.99 0.67 -23.91
C ILE A 218 13.83 1.63 -25.09
N GLU A 219 13.44 2.87 -24.81
CA GLU A 219 13.46 3.98 -25.76
C GLU A 219 14.32 5.12 -25.16
N GLY A 220 15.14 5.77 -25.98
CA GLY A 220 15.98 6.91 -25.52
C GLY A 220 15.13 8.04 -24.95
N THR A 221 13.99 8.29 -25.57
CA THR A 221 13.00 9.29 -25.17
C THR A 221 12.46 9.09 -23.76
N VAL A 222 12.45 7.86 -23.21
CA VAL A 222 12.03 7.61 -21.82
C VAL A 222 13.03 8.19 -20.83
N CYS A 223 14.33 8.03 -21.11
CA CYS A 223 15.38 8.51 -20.23
C CYS A 223 15.43 10.03 -20.23
N GLU A 224 15.41 10.64 -21.42
CA GLU A 224 15.40 12.11 -21.60
C GLU A 224 14.22 12.75 -20.88
N ALA A 225 13.01 12.21 -21.06
CA ALA A 225 11.79 12.68 -20.39
C ALA A 225 11.89 12.61 -18.85
N GLY A 226 12.49 11.54 -18.31
CA GLY A 226 12.68 11.38 -16.87
C GLY A 226 13.68 12.38 -16.29
N ASP A 227 14.79 12.63 -16.99
CA ASP A 227 15.84 13.56 -16.55
C ASP A 227 15.37 15.03 -16.65
N ASP A 228 14.51 15.35 -17.63
CA ASP A 228 13.91 16.67 -17.82
C ASP A 228 12.73 16.95 -16.86
N GLY A 229 12.36 15.99 -16.01
CA GLY A 229 11.26 16.14 -15.04
C GLY A 229 9.86 16.15 -15.66
N THR A 230 9.72 15.70 -16.90
CA THR A 230 8.43 15.56 -17.60
C THR A 230 8.25 14.10 -18.01
N PRO A 231 7.52 13.29 -17.23
CA PRO A 231 7.40 11.85 -17.49
C PRO A 231 6.95 11.52 -18.91
N MET A 232 7.42 10.40 -19.45
CA MET A 232 7.16 9.97 -20.83
C MET A 232 5.67 9.88 -21.19
N MET A 233 4.79 9.53 -20.24
CA MET A 233 3.34 9.56 -20.45
C MET A 233 2.77 10.96 -20.80
N ILE A 234 3.51 12.03 -20.50
CA ILE A 234 3.20 13.42 -20.84
C ILE A 234 3.98 13.87 -22.08
N ALA A 235 5.30 13.67 -22.08
CA ALA A 235 6.18 14.16 -23.16
C ALA A 235 6.00 13.39 -24.48
N PHE A 236 5.83 12.07 -24.40
CA PHE A 236 5.78 11.15 -25.55
C PHE A 236 4.62 10.15 -25.41
N PRO A 237 3.36 10.61 -25.38
CA PRO A 237 2.21 9.75 -25.09
C PRO A 237 2.03 8.63 -26.13
N GLU A 238 2.53 8.77 -27.36
CA GLU A 238 2.41 7.75 -28.41
C GLU A 238 3.64 6.82 -28.52
N SER A 239 4.60 6.91 -27.60
CA SER A 239 5.77 6.02 -27.60
C SER A 239 5.38 4.56 -27.33
N HIS A 240 6.23 3.60 -27.72
CA HIS A 240 5.95 2.18 -27.49
C HIS A 240 5.83 1.88 -25.99
N SER A 241 6.66 2.53 -25.19
CA SER A 241 6.64 2.43 -23.74
C SER A 241 5.39 3.05 -23.13
N ALA A 242 4.92 4.20 -23.63
CA ALA A 242 3.69 4.82 -23.15
C ALA A 242 2.47 3.92 -23.45
N VAL A 243 2.43 3.33 -24.64
CA VAL A 243 1.41 2.33 -25.01
C VAL A 243 1.48 1.11 -24.09
N ALA A 244 2.67 0.58 -23.81
CA ALA A 244 2.86 -0.56 -22.91
C ALA A 244 2.43 -0.25 -21.47
N VAL A 245 2.71 0.95 -20.97
CA VAL A 245 2.27 1.39 -19.63
C VAL A 245 0.75 1.56 -19.56
N ARG A 246 0.11 2.10 -20.61
CA ARG A 246 -1.36 2.14 -20.69
C ARG A 246 -1.97 0.73 -20.67
N GLN A 247 -1.38 -0.21 -21.40
CA GLN A 247 -1.80 -1.61 -21.37
C GLN A 247 -1.63 -2.23 -19.97
N ALA A 248 -0.52 -1.93 -19.29
CA ALA A 248 -0.31 -2.36 -17.91
C ALA A 248 -1.41 -1.80 -16.99
N ALA A 249 -1.74 -0.51 -17.10
CA ALA A 249 -2.79 0.12 -16.33
C ALA A 249 -4.15 -0.55 -16.56
N ASP A 250 -4.52 -0.81 -17.82
CA ASP A 250 -5.78 -1.47 -18.16
C ASP A 250 -5.87 -2.89 -17.58
N ARG A 251 -4.79 -3.66 -17.67
CA ARG A 251 -4.75 -5.01 -17.08
C ARG A 251 -4.76 -4.98 -15.56
N ILE A 252 -4.04 -4.05 -14.93
CA ILE A 252 -4.07 -3.87 -13.48
C ILE A 252 -5.49 -3.59 -12.98
N LEU A 253 -6.23 -2.72 -13.66
CA LEU A 253 -7.62 -2.44 -13.32
C LEU A 253 -8.51 -3.69 -13.46
N ALA A 254 -8.38 -4.42 -14.57
CA ALA A 254 -9.13 -5.65 -14.80
C ALA A 254 -8.81 -6.75 -13.76
N GLU A 255 -7.52 -6.94 -13.43
CA GLU A 255 -7.07 -7.91 -12.43
C GLU A 255 -7.50 -7.50 -11.02
N LEU A 256 -7.52 -6.21 -10.69
CA LEU A 256 -8.05 -5.72 -9.41
C LEU A 256 -9.55 -5.97 -9.26
N GLU A 257 -10.31 -5.82 -10.33
CA GLU A 257 -11.74 -6.14 -10.35
C GLU A 257 -11.99 -7.65 -10.21
N GLN A 258 -11.20 -8.47 -10.92
CA GLN A 258 -11.32 -9.94 -10.90
C GLN A 258 -10.79 -10.59 -9.62
N SER A 259 -9.77 -9.99 -8.99
CA SER A 259 -9.18 -10.49 -7.74
C SER A 259 -10.13 -10.41 -6.54
N GLY A 260 -11.37 -9.92 -6.76
CA GLY A 260 -12.37 -9.63 -5.76
C GLY A 260 -12.02 -8.32 -5.07
N GLN A 261 -12.99 -7.41 -5.03
CA GLN A 261 -12.81 -6.12 -4.36
C GLN A 261 -12.40 -6.38 -2.91
N ILE A 262 -11.19 -5.96 -2.56
CA ILE A 262 -10.85 -5.76 -1.15
C ILE A 262 -11.71 -4.59 -0.74
N ALA A 263 -12.81 -4.88 -0.06
CA ALA A 263 -13.64 -3.86 0.55
C ALA A 263 -12.79 -3.20 1.64
N VAL A 264 -12.02 -2.17 1.25
CA VAL A 264 -11.40 -1.30 2.22
C VAL A 264 -12.54 -0.48 2.81
N PHE A 265 -13.05 -0.90 3.96
CA PHE A 265 -14.15 -0.19 4.61
C PHE A 265 -13.61 0.66 5.75
N ARG A 266 -14.22 1.83 5.90
CA ARG A 266 -14.07 2.72 7.04
C ARG A 266 -15.42 2.83 7.72
N PHE A 267 -15.44 2.57 9.01
CA PHE A 267 -16.59 2.69 9.88
C PHE A 267 -16.25 3.66 11.00
N ASP A 268 -16.89 4.83 11.00
CA ASP A 268 -16.75 5.80 12.09
C ASP A 268 -17.71 5.42 13.23
N TRP A 269 -17.18 5.43 14.46
CA TRP A 269 -17.93 5.07 15.66
C TRP A 269 -18.90 6.17 16.03
N ARG A 270 -20.17 5.83 16.25
CA ARG A 270 -21.25 6.79 16.51
C ARG A 270 -21.51 6.90 18.01
N GLU A 271 -22.04 8.03 18.45
CA GLU A 271 -22.62 8.09 19.79
C GLU A 271 -23.88 7.23 19.84
N MET A 272 -23.88 6.25 20.75
CA MET A 272 -25.03 5.41 21.05
C MET A 272 -25.55 5.72 22.45
N GLY A 273 -26.86 5.67 22.64
CA GLY A 273 -27.49 5.77 23.95
C GLY A 273 -27.10 4.59 24.85
N PHE A 274 -27.21 4.75 26.18
CA PHE A 274 -26.80 3.75 27.18
C PHE A 274 -27.44 2.35 27.01
N ASN A 275 -28.62 2.28 26.37
CA ASN A 275 -29.33 1.02 26.09
C ASN A 275 -29.45 0.70 24.59
N GLU A 276 -28.80 1.48 23.74
CA GLU A 276 -28.85 1.28 22.30
C GLU A 276 -27.90 0.15 21.92
N ARG A 277 -28.44 -0.85 21.20
CA ARG A 277 -27.68 -2.02 20.77
C ARG A 277 -28.05 -2.42 19.36
N GLU A 278 -27.09 -2.42 18.43
CA GLU A 278 -27.28 -2.99 17.09
C GLU A 278 -27.00 -4.51 17.16
N THR A 279 -28.05 -5.30 17.02
CA THR A 279 -27.98 -6.78 17.08
C THR A 279 -27.79 -7.44 15.73
N GLU A 280 -28.07 -6.72 14.64
CA GLU A 280 -27.90 -7.20 13.27
C GLU A 280 -26.84 -6.37 12.54
N PRO A 281 -25.82 -7.02 11.95
CA PRO A 281 -24.89 -6.32 11.08
C PRO A 281 -25.66 -5.67 9.92
N PRO A 282 -25.28 -4.46 9.48
CA PRO A 282 -25.81 -3.90 8.25
C PRO A 282 -25.60 -4.91 7.12
N LYS A 283 -26.59 -5.07 6.24
CA LYS A 283 -26.51 -6.00 5.11
C LYS A 283 -25.38 -5.56 4.17
N ILE A 284 -24.20 -6.15 4.33
CA ILE A 284 -23.10 -6.03 3.40
C ILE A 284 -23.23 -7.20 2.43
N VAL A 285 -23.53 -6.90 1.17
CA VAL A 285 -23.43 -7.87 0.07
C VAL A 285 -21.94 -8.16 -0.09
N PRO A 286 -21.45 -9.41 0.08
CA PRO A 286 -20.04 -9.67 -0.11
C PRO A 286 -19.68 -9.44 -1.57
N ALA A 287 -18.61 -8.68 -1.83
CA ALA A 287 -18.02 -8.56 -3.16
C ALA A 287 -17.06 -9.72 -3.50
N ASP A 288 -16.69 -10.56 -2.51
CA ASP A 288 -15.77 -11.69 -2.68
C ASP A 288 -15.91 -12.70 -1.52
N GLU A 289 -15.89 -14.00 -1.83
CA GLU A 289 -15.89 -15.11 -0.86
C GLU A 289 -14.53 -15.29 -0.14
N ARG A 290 -13.47 -14.62 -0.60
CA ARG A 290 -12.10 -14.76 -0.06
C ARG A 290 -11.77 -13.80 1.08
N VAL A 291 -12.67 -12.90 1.47
CA VAL A 291 -12.48 -11.98 2.61
C VAL A 291 -13.01 -12.63 3.88
N LEU A 292 -12.15 -12.84 4.90
CA LEU A 292 -12.53 -13.53 6.14
C LEU A 292 -13.62 -12.80 6.95
N VAL A 293 -13.74 -11.47 6.79
CA VAL A 293 -14.73 -10.63 7.48
C VAL A 293 -15.84 -10.23 6.50
N GLN A 294 -17.08 -10.59 6.83
CA GLN A 294 -18.29 -10.27 6.06
C GLN A 294 -18.91 -8.94 6.49
N ALA A 295 -18.86 -8.60 7.79
CA ALA A 295 -19.38 -7.34 8.29
C ALA A 295 -18.70 -6.94 9.61
N VAL A 296 -18.62 -5.63 9.84
CA VAL A 296 -18.19 -5.04 11.11
C VAL A 296 -19.20 -3.96 11.51
N TRP A 297 -19.59 -3.94 12.77
CA TRP A 297 -20.54 -2.94 13.27
C TRP A 297 -20.34 -2.65 14.77
N GLN A 298 -20.86 -1.52 15.21
CA GLN A 298 -20.88 -1.14 16.61
C GLN A 298 -22.07 -1.82 17.29
N VAL A 299 -21.82 -2.82 18.14
CA VAL A 299 -22.91 -3.52 18.84
C VAL A 299 -23.46 -2.64 19.97
N SER A 300 -22.58 -1.98 20.73
CA SER A 300 -22.91 -1.06 21.82
C SER A 300 -21.86 0.06 21.89
N SER A 301 -21.90 0.91 22.94
CA SER A 301 -20.84 1.90 23.18
C SER A 301 -19.44 1.31 23.36
N ASP A 302 -19.32 0.04 23.74
CA ASP A 302 -18.08 -0.63 24.16
C ASP A 302 -17.86 -2.02 23.52
N GLU A 303 -18.70 -2.41 22.57
CA GLU A 303 -18.62 -3.70 21.88
C GLU A 303 -18.54 -3.53 20.35
N LEU A 304 -17.57 -4.24 19.75
CA LEU A 304 -17.39 -4.37 18.32
C LEU A 304 -17.91 -5.73 17.85
N GLY A 305 -18.88 -5.72 16.93
CA GLY A 305 -19.36 -6.93 16.26
C GLY A 305 -18.55 -7.21 15.01
N VAL A 306 -18.17 -8.47 14.82
CA VAL A 306 -17.53 -8.97 13.59
C VAL A 306 -18.28 -10.21 13.12
N GLN A 307 -18.79 -10.16 11.89
CA GLN A 307 -19.34 -11.32 11.21
C GLN A 307 -18.29 -11.85 10.25
N TRP A 308 -18.02 -13.14 10.34
CA TRP A 308 -17.03 -13.82 9.52
C TRP A 308 -17.67 -14.55 8.35
N HIS A 309 -16.86 -14.84 7.32
CA HIS A 309 -17.32 -15.55 6.13
C HIS A 309 -17.80 -16.98 6.42
N ASP A 310 -17.25 -17.63 7.45
CA ASP A 310 -17.72 -18.96 7.91
C ASP A 310 -19.06 -18.91 8.68
N GLY A 311 -19.72 -17.75 8.72
CA GLY A 311 -21.00 -17.53 9.37
C GLY A 311 -20.91 -17.27 10.88
N VAL A 312 -19.72 -17.40 11.48
CA VAL A 312 -19.51 -17.11 12.90
C VAL A 312 -19.68 -15.60 13.16
N ARG A 313 -20.25 -15.25 14.31
CA ARG A 313 -20.35 -13.87 14.80
C ARG A 313 -19.63 -13.77 16.13
N ASP A 314 -18.65 -12.89 16.20
CA ASP A 314 -17.92 -12.59 17.43
C ASP A 314 -18.23 -11.17 17.89
N ILE A 315 -18.39 -11.01 19.20
CA ILE A 315 -18.55 -9.70 19.86
C ILE A 315 -17.30 -9.48 20.72
N LEU A 316 -16.61 -8.38 20.44
CA LEU A 316 -15.33 -8.04 21.05
C LEU A 316 -15.49 -6.81 21.93
N SER A 317 -15.10 -6.92 23.20
CA SER A 317 -15.00 -5.76 24.08
C SER A 317 -13.89 -4.82 23.60
N VAL A 318 -14.24 -3.54 23.40
CA VAL A 318 -13.31 -2.48 23.02
C VAL A 318 -12.18 -2.33 24.05
N ARG A 319 -12.51 -2.43 25.34
CA ARG A 319 -11.52 -2.38 26.42
C ARG A 319 -10.52 -3.53 26.32
N LYS A 320 -11.02 -4.74 26.05
CA LYS A 320 -10.16 -5.92 25.89
C LYS A 320 -9.27 -5.81 24.66
N LEU A 321 -9.80 -5.32 23.54
CA LEU A 321 -9.02 -5.01 22.35
C LEU A 321 -7.88 -4.05 22.71
N ARG A 322 -8.19 -2.93 23.38
CA ARG A 322 -7.19 -1.94 23.78
C ARG A 322 -6.11 -2.51 24.69
N GLN A 323 -6.48 -3.31 25.71
CA GLN A 323 -5.56 -3.99 26.62
C GLN A 323 -4.64 -5.01 25.93
N ASN A 324 -5.09 -5.55 24.80
CA ASN A 324 -4.36 -6.54 24.03
C ASN A 324 -3.76 -5.97 22.73
N CYS A 325 -3.70 -4.65 22.60
CA CYS A 325 -3.16 -3.97 21.42
C CYS A 325 -1.77 -4.55 21.06
N PRO A 326 -1.57 -4.99 19.81
CA PRO A 326 -0.32 -5.62 19.38
C PRO A 326 0.68 -4.63 18.75
N CYS A 327 0.38 -3.33 18.72
CA CYS A 327 1.25 -2.35 18.05
C CYS A 327 2.61 -2.20 18.77
N ALA A 328 3.59 -1.68 18.03
CA ALA A 328 4.94 -1.40 18.51
C ALA A 328 5.01 -0.37 19.65
N VAL A 329 3.96 0.46 19.83
CA VAL A 329 3.87 1.40 20.96
C VAL A 329 3.45 0.67 22.25
N CYS A 330 2.73 -0.43 22.12
CA CYS A 330 2.19 -1.19 23.25
C CYS A 330 3.02 -2.44 23.59
N VAL A 331 3.84 -2.89 22.65
CA VAL A 331 4.69 -4.08 22.77
C VAL A 331 6.07 -3.73 22.20
N ASP A 332 7.11 -3.93 23.00
CA ASP A 332 8.48 -3.74 22.56
C ASP A 332 8.82 -4.79 21.48
N GLU A 333 9.30 -4.34 20.31
CA GLU A 333 9.58 -5.20 19.16
C GLU A 333 10.75 -6.17 19.39
N ILE A 334 11.67 -5.84 20.31
CA ILE A 334 12.90 -6.60 20.54
C ILE A 334 12.67 -7.63 21.65
N THR A 335 12.05 -7.22 22.75
CA THR A 335 11.83 -8.08 23.92
C THR A 335 10.50 -8.81 23.85
N GLY A 336 9.54 -8.32 23.05
CA GLY A 336 8.16 -8.80 23.03
C GLY A 336 7.38 -8.44 24.30
N GLU A 337 7.96 -7.65 25.21
CA GLU A 337 7.32 -7.28 26.46
C GLU A 337 6.26 -6.21 26.25
N ARG A 338 5.13 -6.34 26.96
CA ARG A 338 4.05 -5.35 26.91
C ARG A 338 4.44 -4.11 27.71
N THR A 339 4.67 -3.01 27.00
CA THR A 339 4.84 -1.67 27.58
C THR A 339 3.50 -1.10 28.07
N LEU A 340 2.39 -1.50 27.44
CA LEU A 340 1.06 -1.08 27.86
C LEU A 340 0.69 -1.67 29.22
N GLN A 341 0.41 -0.78 30.17
CA GLN A 341 -0.16 -1.14 31.47
C GLN A 341 -1.67 -1.37 31.31
N GLN A 342 -2.10 -2.63 31.35
CA GLN A 342 -3.47 -3.03 31.03
C GLN A 342 -4.53 -2.51 32.02
N ASP A 343 -4.12 -2.29 33.26
CA ASP A 343 -4.90 -1.70 34.34
C ASP A 343 -5.18 -0.20 34.13
N ARG A 344 -4.30 0.50 33.40
CA ARG A 344 -4.47 1.92 33.06
C ARG A 344 -5.39 2.19 31.87
N VAL A 345 -5.87 1.15 31.19
CA VAL A 345 -6.83 1.32 30.10
C VAL A 345 -8.17 1.80 30.68
N PRO A 346 -8.68 2.99 30.27
CA PRO A 346 -9.91 3.55 30.79
C PRO A 346 -11.09 2.60 30.67
N ALA A 347 -11.97 2.58 31.67
CA ALA A 347 -13.16 1.73 31.65
C ALA A 347 -14.18 2.16 30.60
N ASP A 348 -14.21 3.45 30.26
CA ASP A 348 -15.07 4.11 29.28
C ASP A 348 -14.40 4.22 27.90
N ILE A 349 -13.33 3.48 27.64
CA ILE A 349 -12.64 3.47 26.35
C ILE A 349 -13.59 3.07 25.22
N ARG A 350 -13.62 3.87 24.15
CA ARG A 350 -14.42 3.65 22.96
C ARG A 350 -13.51 3.55 21.74
N LEU A 351 -14.04 2.97 20.67
CA LEU A 351 -13.46 3.17 19.36
C LEU A 351 -13.96 4.51 18.82
N LYS A 352 -13.15 5.15 17.98
CA LYS A 352 -13.50 6.32 17.17
C LYS A 352 -13.67 5.91 15.72
N GLN A 353 -12.89 4.95 15.28
CA GLN A 353 -12.87 4.49 13.90
C GLN A 353 -12.41 3.04 13.86
N VAL A 354 -13.01 2.27 12.94
CA VAL A 354 -12.56 0.95 12.53
C VAL A 354 -12.33 0.99 11.03
N SER A 355 -11.21 0.45 10.59
CA SER A 355 -10.92 0.29 9.16
C SER A 355 -10.36 -1.08 8.88
N SER A 356 -10.68 -1.66 7.74
CA SER A 356 -9.98 -2.85 7.26
C SER A 356 -8.50 -2.53 6.97
N VAL A 357 -7.61 -3.46 7.30
CA VAL A 357 -6.20 -3.43 6.92
C VAL A 357 -5.88 -4.61 6.01
N GLY A 358 -5.82 -4.36 4.70
CA GLY A 358 -5.64 -5.41 3.70
C GLY A 358 -6.72 -6.49 3.78
N ARG A 359 -6.33 -7.75 3.64
CA ARG A 359 -7.20 -8.94 3.76
C ARG A 359 -7.05 -9.68 5.09
N TYR A 360 -6.25 -9.17 6.01
CA TYR A 360 -5.79 -9.95 7.16
C TYR A 360 -6.04 -9.28 8.51
N ALA A 361 -6.43 -8.00 8.56
CA ALA A 361 -6.55 -7.28 9.83
C ALA A 361 -7.62 -6.18 9.87
N LEU A 362 -7.93 -5.69 11.07
CA LEU A 362 -8.66 -4.44 11.34
C LEU A 362 -7.74 -3.44 12.04
N GLY A 363 -7.69 -2.22 11.54
CA GLY A 363 -7.13 -1.05 12.21
C GLY A 363 -8.17 -0.41 13.12
N LEU A 364 -7.78 -0.09 14.35
CA LEU A 364 -8.65 0.44 15.40
C LEU A 364 -8.08 1.75 15.95
N VAL A 365 -8.91 2.80 15.92
CA VAL A 365 -8.62 4.09 16.57
C VAL A 365 -9.43 4.19 17.86
N PHE A 366 -8.77 4.49 18.97
CA PHE A 366 -9.34 4.50 20.31
C PHE A 366 -9.56 5.93 20.83
N SER A 367 -10.47 6.07 21.80
CA SER A 367 -10.84 7.37 22.37
C SER A 367 -9.74 8.01 23.23
N ASP A 368 -8.79 7.21 23.74
CA ASP A 368 -7.59 7.66 24.46
C ASP A 368 -6.52 8.32 23.56
N GLY A 369 -6.82 8.43 22.26
CA GLY A 369 -5.91 9.03 21.26
C GLY A 369 -4.99 8.01 20.58
N HIS A 370 -5.09 6.72 20.93
CA HIS A 370 -4.28 5.67 20.31
C HIS A 370 -4.86 5.24 18.94
N ASP A 371 -4.07 5.24 17.87
CA ASP A 371 -4.53 5.06 16.49
C ASP A 371 -3.76 4.00 15.67
N SER A 372 -2.73 3.38 16.24
CA SER A 372 -1.87 2.39 15.56
C SER A 372 -2.24 0.93 15.82
N GLY A 373 -3.43 0.68 16.38
CA GLY A 373 -3.87 -0.68 16.76
C GLY A 373 -4.33 -1.52 15.57
N ILE A 374 -3.41 -2.29 14.96
CA ILE A 374 -3.72 -3.23 13.86
C ILE A 374 -3.90 -4.65 14.41
N PHE A 375 -5.10 -5.21 14.30
CA PHE A 375 -5.45 -6.53 14.80
C PHE A 375 -5.68 -7.50 13.66
N ARG A 376 -4.79 -8.49 13.52
CA ARG A 376 -4.96 -9.60 12.58
C ARG A 376 -6.24 -10.39 12.89
N TYR A 377 -6.88 -10.95 11.87
CA TYR A 377 -8.15 -11.67 11.99
C TYR A 377 -8.06 -12.93 12.85
N ASP A 378 -6.96 -13.68 12.75
CA ASP A 378 -6.63 -14.79 13.64
C ASP A 378 -6.58 -14.32 15.11
N ARG A 379 -5.93 -13.20 15.37
CA ARG A 379 -5.84 -12.61 16.71
C ARG A 379 -7.18 -12.12 17.24
N LEU A 380 -8.00 -11.50 16.39
CA LEU A 380 -9.37 -11.10 16.76
C LEU A 380 -10.20 -12.32 17.16
N ARG A 381 -10.11 -13.42 16.40
CA ARG A 381 -10.77 -14.69 16.74
C ARG A 381 -10.27 -15.28 18.05
N GLU A 382 -8.97 -15.23 18.31
CA GLU A 382 -8.42 -15.65 19.61
C GLU A 382 -8.97 -14.81 20.77
N LEU A 383 -9.04 -13.49 20.59
CA LEU A 383 -9.53 -12.56 21.61
C LEU A 383 -11.02 -12.73 21.86
N ALA A 384 -11.81 -13.09 20.85
CA ALA A 384 -13.22 -13.41 21.01
C ALA A 384 -13.45 -14.70 21.80
N ARG A 385 -12.61 -15.73 21.57
CA ARG A 385 -12.75 -17.06 22.19
C ARG A 385 -12.29 -17.12 23.64
N LYS A 386 -11.31 -16.30 24.05
CA LYS A 386 -10.86 -16.28 25.45
C LYS A 386 -11.92 -15.58 26.32
N PRO A 387 -12.45 -16.16 27.40
CA PRO A 387 -13.29 -15.42 28.33
C PRO A 387 -12.49 -14.26 28.95
N SER A 388 -13.17 -13.18 29.33
CA SER A 388 -12.59 -12.15 30.19
C SER A 388 -12.16 -12.83 31.50
N SER A 389 -10.86 -12.94 31.75
CA SER A 389 -10.37 -13.31 33.08
C SER A 389 -10.83 -12.20 34.03
N VAL A 390 -11.77 -12.55 34.91
CA VAL A 390 -12.28 -11.71 36.00
C VAL A 390 -11.16 -11.35 36.95
#